data_AF-A0A534Q0N6-F1
#
_entry.id   AF-A0A534Q0N6-F1
#
_cell.length_a   1.000
_cell.length_b   1.000
_cell.length_c   1.000
_cell.angle_alpha   90.00
_cell.angle_beta   90.00
_cell.angle_gamma   90.00
#
_symmetry.space_group_name_H-M   'P 1'
#
loop_
_entity.id
_entity.type
_entity.pdbx_description
1 polymer ?
#
loop_
_entity_poly.entity_id
_entity_poly.type
_entity_poly.pdbx_seq_one_letter_code
_entity_poly.pdbx_strand_id
1 'polypeptide(L)'
;MLDDMGEADDVAQETFIRLWRAGLDENEARSVSSWIYRTSTRLAIDHIRDRARMRQPDGGSNVLETMPVPGGSDAVLSARRQPAIFFSSP
;
A
#
# COMPACT_ATOMS: atom_id res chain seq x y z
N MET A 1 -4.41 16.01 10.44
CA MET A 1 -3.42 15.24 9.66
C MET A 1 -3.76 15.36 8.18
N LEU A 2 -5.01 15.14 7.80
CA LEU A 2 -5.56 15.64 6.53
C LEU A 2 -6.21 17.00 6.79
N ASP A 3 -5.96 17.97 5.91
CA ASP A 3 -6.47 19.36 5.99
C ASP A 3 -7.69 19.58 5.08
N ASP A 4 -8.03 18.56 4.30
CA ASP A 4 -9.15 18.53 3.35
C ASP A 4 -10.15 17.45 3.78
N MET A 5 -11.43 17.80 3.77
CA MET A 5 -12.50 16.90 4.20
C MET A 5 -12.76 15.78 3.20
N GLY A 6 -12.64 16.05 1.90
CA GLY A 6 -12.77 15.03 0.85
C GLY A 6 -11.67 13.97 0.94
N GLU A 7 -10.44 14.38 1.20
CA GLU A 7 -9.35 13.42 1.44
C GLU A 7 -9.58 12.57 2.68
N ALA A 8 -10.17 13.14 3.74
CA ALA A 8 -10.51 12.39 4.94
C ALA A 8 -11.59 11.33 4.64
N ASP A 9 -12.60 11.70 3.85
CA ASP A 9 -13.64 10.78 3.40
C ASP A 9 -13.08 9.67 2.50
N ASP A 10 -12.17 9.99 1.58
CA ASP A 10 -11.51 9.00 0.72
C ASP A 10 -10.70 7.99 1.55
N VAL A 11 -9.93 8.47 2.54
CA VAL A 11 -9.19 7.60 3.45
C VAL A 11 -10.13 6.72 4.27
N ALA A 12 -11.24 7.26 4.76
CA ALA A 12 -12.23 6.49 5.50
C ALA A 12 -12.86 5.40 4.62
N GLN A 13 -13.32 5.76 3.42
CA GLN A 13 -13.93 4.84 2.47
C GLN A 13 -12.98 3.70 2.10
N GLU A 14 -11.75 4.02 1.69
CA GLU A 14 -10.75 3.02 1.33
C GLU A 14 -10.40 2.11 2.52
N THR A 15 -10.35 2.67 3.74
CA THR A 15 -10.12 1.88 4.96
C THR A 15 -11.24 0.86 5.17
N PHE A 16 -12.51 1.27 5.05
CA PHE A 16 -13.65 0.36 5.24
C PHE A 16 -13.78 -0.68 4.11
N ILE A 17 -13.49 -0.31 2.86
CA ILE A 17 -13.43 -1.27 1.74
C ILE A 17 -12.37 -2.34 2.00
N ARG A 18 -11.19 -1.93 2.47
CA ARG A 18 -10.12 -2.88 2.84
C ARG A 18 -10.50 -3.73 4.04
N LEU A 19 -11.19 -3.17 5.03
CA LEU A 19 -11.68 -3.91 6.18
C LEU A 19 -12.60 -5.04 5.76
N TRP A 20 -13.60 -4.72 4.92
CA TRP A 20 -14.53 -5.70 4.37
C TRP A 20 -13.83 -6.83 3.61
N ARG A 21 -12.79 -6.49 2.83
CA ARG A 21 -12.01 -7.48 2.08
C ARG A 21 -11.03 -8.28 2.94
N ALA A 22 -10.60 -7.74 4.07
CA ALA A 22 -9.63 -8.38 4.95
C ALA A 22 -10.24 -9.56 5.72
N GLY A 23 -11.56 -9.59 5.89
CA GLY A 23 -12.26 -10.68 6.58
C GLY A 23 -11.80 -10.85 8.04
N LEU A 24 -11.54 -9.73 8.73
CA LEU A 24 -11.16 -9.75 10.15
C LEU A 24 -12.31 -10.32 10.98
N ASP A 25 -11.97 -11.07 12.04
CA ASP A 25 -12.95 -11.57 12.99
C ASP A 25 -13.55 -10.41 13.79
N GLU A 26 -14.84 -10.18 13.62
CA GLU A 26 -15.60 -9.14 14.30
C GLU A 26 -15.65 -9.35 15.82
N ASN A 27 -15.45 -10.59 16.28
CA ASN A 27 -15.37 -10.92 17.71
C ASN A 27 -14.10 -10.36 18.37
N GLU A 28 -13.08 -9.99 17.59
CA GLU A 28 -11.87 -9.33 18.08
C GLU A 28 -11.91 -7.81 17.84
N ALA A 29 -12.88 -7.11 18.45
CA ALA A 29 -13.06 -5.66 18.32
C ALA A 29 -11.77 -4.84 18.55
N ARG A 30 -10.87 -5.29 19.44
CA ARG A 30 -9.57 -4.64 19.70
C ARG A 30 -8.59 -4.80 18.53
N SER A 31 -8.60 -5.96 17.88
CA SER A 31 -7.80 -6.26 16.69
C SER A 31 -8.28 -5.41 15.51
N VAL A 32 -9.59 -5.36 15.29
CA VAL A 32 -10.24 -4.54 14.26
C VAL A 32 -9.93 -3.05 14.46
N SER A 33 -10.12 -2.51 15.66
CA SER A 33 -9.86 -1.09 15.95
C SER A 33 -8.38 -0.71 15.72
N SER A 34 -7.46 -1.58 16.14
CA SER A 34 -6.01 -1.37 15.94
C SER A 34 -5.65 -1.42 14.45
N TRP A 35 -6.27 -2.34 13.70
CA TRP A 35 -6.08 -2.47 12.26
C TRP A 35 -6.61 -1.25 11.50
N ILE A 36 -7.81 -0.76 11.85
CA ILE A 36 -8.41 0.44 11.26
C ILE A 36 -7.48 1.62 11.49
N TYR A 37 -7.05 1.85 12.74
CA TYR A 37 -6.15 2.94 13.09
C TYR A 37 -4.85 2.90 12.30
N ARG A 38 -4.22 1.72 12.21
CA ARG A 38 -2.97 1.56 11.45
C ARG A 38 -3.17 1.83 9.95
N THR A 39 -4.24 1.31 9.38
CA THR A 39 -4.51 1.41 7.94
C THR A 39 -4.87 2.84 7.55
N SER A 40 -5.78 3.48 8.27
CA SER A 40 -6.17 4.86 8.00
C SER A 40 -5.01 5.84 8.22
N THR A 41 -4.18 5.62 9.25
CA THR A 41 -2.98 6.42 9.47
C THR A 41 -2.01 6.29 8.31
N ARG A 42 -1.76 5.07 7.81
CA ARG A 42 -0.87 4.86 6.66
C ARG A 42 -1.40 5.58 5.42
N LEU A 43 -2.68 5.42 5.10
CA LEU A 43 -3.30 6.09 3.97
C LEU A 43 -3.21 7.61 4.10
N ALA A 44 -3.53 8.17 5.26
CA ALA A 44 -3.42 9.61 5.50
C ALA A 44 -1.98 10.13 5.29
N ILE A 45 -0.96 9.38 5.73
CA ILE A 45 0.46 9.73 5.48
C ILE A 45 0.75 9.74 3.98
N ASP A 46 0.29 8.71 3.27
CA ASP A 46 0.52 8.57 1.83
C ASP A 46 -0.12 9.75 1.08
N HIS A 47 -1.36 10.13 1.40
CA HIS A 47 -2.02 11.32 0.85
C HIS A 47 -1.25 12.63 1.11
N ILE A 48 -0.69 12.82 2.31
CA ILE A 48 0.13 14.00 2.63
C ILE A 48 1.42 14.02 1.81
N ARG A 49 2.08 12.86 1.67
CA ARG A 49 3.30 12.73 0.87
C ARG A 49 3.02 13.00 -0.60
N ASP A 50 1.89 12.53 -1.11
CA ASP A 50 1.48 12.71 -2.51
C ASP A 50 1.24 14.18 -2.81
N ARG A 51 0.50 14.88 -1.93
CA ARG A 51 0.35 16.34 -2.02
C ARG A 51 1.67 17.09 -1.99
N ALA A 52 2.60 16.69 -1.12
CA ALA A 52 3.91 17.33 -1.03
C ALA A 52 4.74 17.16 -2.32
N ARG A 53 4.58 16.03 -3.02
CA ARG A 53 5.19 15.82 -4.34
C ARG A 53 4.54 16.67 -5.43
N MET A 54 3.21 16.73 -5.45
CA MET A 54 2.46 17.52 -6.44
C MET A 54 2.66 19.04 -6.28
N ARG A 55 2.91 19.50 -5.05
CA ARG A 55 3.19 20.92 -4.73
C ARG A 55 4.63 21.36 -5.02
N GLN A 56 5.51 20.46 -5.47
CA GLN A 56 6.80 20.86 -6.05
C GLN A 56 6.57 21.08 -7.55
N PRO A 57 6.41 22.33 -8.03
CA PRO A 57 6.44 22.58 -9.46
C PRO A 57 7.87 22.31 -9.93
N ASP A 58 8.01 21.76 -11.14
CA ASP A 58 9.30 21.48 -11.78
C ASP A 58 10.29 22.65 -11.60
N GLY A 59 11.23 22.46 -10.68
CA GLY A 59 12.17 23.48 -10.23
C GLY A 59 13.49 22.87 -9.84
N GLY A 60 14.00 21.98 -10.68
CA GLY A 60 15.28 21.33 -10.48
C GLY A 60 15.50 20.22 -11.50
N SER A 61 16.06 20.59 -12.64
CA SER A 61 16.76 19.65 -13.51
C SER A 61 17.67 18.74 -12.66
N ASN A 62 17.36 17.44 -12.59
CA ASN A 62 18.42 16.46 -12.51
C ASN A 62 18.33 15.52 -13.72
N VAL A 63 18.81 16.05 -14.85
CA VAL A 63 19.12 15.34 -16.10
C VAL A 63 20.46 14.57 -16.00
N LEU A 64 21.06 14.46 -14.81
CA LEU A 64 22.22 13.59 -14.56
C LEU A 64 21.81 12.61 -13.45
N GLU A 65 21.30 11.42 -13.75
CA GLU A 65 22.16 10.28 -14.04
C GLU A 65 21.30 9.11 -14.59
N THR A 66 20.90 9.17 -15.86
CA THR A 66 20.59 7.93 -16.60
C THR A 66 21.82 7.58 -17.41
N MET A 67 22.78 6.93 -16.77
CA MET A 67 23.72 6.11 -17.54
C MET A 67 23.02 4.79 -17.87
N PRO A 68 22.97 4.37 -19.15
CA PRO A 68 22.48 3.04 -19.47
C PRO A 68 23.50 2.04 -18.94
N VAL A 69 23.09 1.16 -18.02
CA VAL A 69 23.87 -0.03 -17.70
C VAL A 69 23.59 -1.05 -18.81
N PRO A 70 24.57 -1.38 -19.68
CA PRO A 70 24.35 -2.42 -20.66
C PRO A 70 24.72 -3.77 -20.02
N GLY A 71 23.74 -4.65 -19.89
CA GLY A 71 24.00 -6.09 -19.85
C GLY A 71 23.27 -6.90 -18.78
N GLY A 72 22.30 -7.70 -19.26
CA GLY A 72 21.94 -9.06 -18.80
C GLY A 72 21.46 -9.20 -17.35
N SER A 73 20.31 -9.81 -17.07
CA SER A 73 20.07 -11.22 -17.39
C SER A 73 18.62 -11.61 -17.08
N ASP A 74 18.00 -12.30 -18.02
CA ASP A 74 16.68 -12.97 -17.97
C ASP A 74 16.54 -14.12 -16.94
N ALA A 75 17.04 -13.98 -15.72
CA ALA A 75 17.32 -15.15 -14.86
C ALA A 75 16.46 -15.33 -13.59
N VAL A 76 15.41 -14.55 -13.34
CA VAL A 76 14.54 -14.80 -12.16
C VAL A 76 13.05 -14.76 -12.51
N LEU A 77 12.71 -15.48 -13.59
CA LEU A 77 11.38 -16.05 -13.74
C LEU A 77 11.08 -17.00 -12.55
N SER A 78 9.89 -16.86 -11.99
CA SER A 78 8.99 -18.00 -11.80
C SER A 78 9.23 -19.03 -10.68
N ALA A 79 9.63 -18.63 -9.47
CA ALA A 79 9.49 -19.50 -8.29
C ALA A 79 9.34 -18.63 -7.03
N ARG A 80 8.17 -18.46 -6.40
CA ARG A 80 7.33 -19.48 -5.78
C ARG A 80 5.96 -18.86 -5.47
N ARG A 81 4.93 -19.33 -6.17
CA ARG A 81 3.55 -19.29 -5.68
C ARG A 81 3.16 -20.73 -5.37
N GLN A 82 2.82 -20.99 -4.11
CA GLN A 82 1.83 -21.93 -3.55
C GLN A 82 2.34 -22.59 -2.26
N PRO A 83 1.59 -22.49 -1.14
CA PRO A 83 1.46 -23.56 -0.17
C PRO A 83 0.22 -24.40 -0.54
N ALA A 84 0.43 -25.54 -1.19
CA ALA A 84 -0.61 -26.57 -1.30
C ALA A 84 -0.58 -27.39 -0.02
N ILE A 85 -1.66 -27.26 0.75
CA ILE A 85 -1.91 -27.99 1.99
C ILE A 85 -1.98 -29.49 1.66
N PHE A 86 -1.16 -30.25 2.36
CA PHE A 86 -1.19 -31.72 2.40
C PHE A 86 -2.45 -32.13 3.16
N PHE A 87 -3.38 -32.83 2.52
CA PHE A 87 -4.31 -33.69 3.24
C PHE A 87 -4.38 -35.05 2.55
N SER A 88 -3.89 -36.05 3.31
CA SER A 88 -3.93 -37.49 3.04
C SER A 88 -5.39 -37.98 3.03
N SER A 89 -5.77 -38.92 2.17
CA SER A 89 -5.91 -40.38 2.45
C SER A 89 -7.12 -40.89 1.63
N PRO A 90 -7.40 -42.21 1.56
CA PRO A 90 -6.62 -43.39 1.93
C PRO A 90 -6.24 -44.29 0.73
#